data_AF-A0A351GII9-F1
#
_entry.id   AF-A0A351GII9-F1
#
_cell.length_a   1.000
_cell.length_b   1.000
_cell.length_c   1.000
_cell.angle_alpha   90.00
_cell.angle_beta   90.00
_cell.angle_gamma   90.00
#
_symmetry.space_group_name_H-M   'P 1'
#
loop_
_entity.id
_entity.type
_entity.pdbx_description
1 polymer ?
#
loop_
_entity_poly.entity_id
_entity_poly.type
_entity_poly.pdbx_seq_one_letter_code
_entity_poly.pdbx_strand_id
1 'polypeptide(L)'
;MKLLVNPTKLILLFASLAIIGCAKQQESYTQTISTVDGISNAELTYKQGDSILVTSSLSPSELHYQRIQDGEVTVLVTDANGTSTFEEVPSKYINLDATVEVSRNVFQDYFPEEWAEMKGQQYTTIYIKSKKDAGIFYMKCVFTNTEKEIGKYSEDF
;
A
#
# COMPACT_ATOMS: atom_id res chain seq x y z
N MET A 1 -34.14 48.42 -3.04
CA MET A 1 -33.82 47.67 -4.27
C MET A 1 -34.23 46.22 -4.05
N LYS A 2 -35.32 45.74 -4.67
CA LYS A 2 -35.78 44.34 -4.51
C LYS A 2 -35.02 43.46 -5.49
N LEU A 3 -34.20 42.53 -4.99
CA LEU A 3 -33.64 41.46 -5.83
C LEU A 3 -34.76 40.51 -6.24
N LEU A 4 -35.16 40.58 -7.50
CA LEU A 4 -35.97 39.55 -8.16
C LEU A 4 -35.08 38.33 -8.44
N VAL A 5 -34.93 37.43 -7.46
CA VAL A 5 -34.37 36.10 -7.72
C VAL A 5 -35.50 35.25 -8.29
N ASN A 6 -35.42 34.95 -9.59
CA ASN A 6 -36.41 34.12 -10.28
C ASN A 6 -36.25 32.65 -9.82
N PRO A 7 -37.22 32.07 -9.10
CA PRO A 7 -37.08 30.77 -8.44
C PRO A 7 -36.82 29.63 -9.42
N THR A 8 -37.28 29.75 -10.67
CA THR A 8 -37.08 28.75 -11.73
C THR A 8 -35.64 28.68 -12.23
N LYS A 9 -34.87 29.77 -12.13
CA LYS A 9 -33.44 29.78 -12.49
C LYS A 9 -32.53 29.24 -11.38
N LEU A 10 -32.97 29.31 -10.12
CA LEU A 10 -32.21 28.78 -8.98
C LEU A 10 -32.23 27.24 -8.96
N ILE A 11 -33.36 26.63 -9.32
CA ILE A 11 -33.52 25.16 -9.36
C ILE A 11 -32.66 24.52 -10.47
N LEU A 12 -32.50 25.20 -11.61
CA LEU A 12 -31.64 24.74 -12.71
C LEU A 12 -30.14 24.78 -12.37
N LEU A 13 -29.73 25.63 -11.42
CA LEU A 13 -28.33 25.73 -10.97
C LEU A 13 -27.95 24.61 -9.99
N PHE A 14 -28.91 24.08 -9.22
CA PHE A 14 -28.66 22.94 -8.31
C PHE A 14 -28.69 21.58 -9.02
N ALA A 15 -29.46 21.45 -10.11
CA ALA A 15 -29.53 20.21 -10.88
C ALA A 15 -28.25 19.89 -11.67
N SER A 16 -27.43 20.89 -12.00
CA SER A 16 -26.15 20.69 -12.70
C SER A 16 -24.97 20.32 -11.78
N LEU A 17 -25.08 20.53 -10.47
CA LEU A 17 -24.06 20.10 -9.50
C LEU A 17 -24.17 18.61 -9.11
N ALA A 18 -25.28 17.94 -9.43
CA ALA A 18 -25.50 16.56 -9.03
C ALA A 18 -24.71 15.51 -9.86
N ILE A 19 -24.02 15.92 -10.93
CA ILE A 19 -23.36 14.99 -11.88
C ILE A 19 -21.83 14.97 -11.73
N ILE A 20 -21.25 15.77 -10.82
CA ILE A 20 -19.77 15.85 -10.66
C ILE A 20 -19.23 14.81 -9.64
N GLY A 21 -20.09 14.04 -8.97
CA GLY A 21 -19.71 13.36 -7.72
C GLY A 21 -19.06 11.97 -7.79
N CYS A 22 -19.06 11.26 -8.91
CA CYS A 22 -18.36 9.96 -9.01
C CYS A 22 -17.15 10.10 -9.92
N ALA A 23 -16.00 10.48 -9.35
CA ALA A 23 -14.73 10.21 -10.00
C ALA A 23 -14.68 8.71 -10.30
N LYS A 24 -14.50 8.34 -11.58
CA LYS A 24 -14.42 6.94 -11.97
C LYS A 24 -13.29 6.29 -11.18
N GLN A 25 -13.62 5.21 -10.48
CA GLN A 25 -12.65 4.45 -9.71
C GLN A 25 -11.52 3.97 -10.63
N GLN A 26 -10.28 4.09 -10.16
CA GLN A 26 -9.11 3.65 -10.91
C GLN A 26 -9.09 2.12 -10.94
N GLU A 27 -9.01 1.55 -12.14
CA GLU A 27 -9.09 0.10 -12.38
C GLU A 27 -7.73 -0.58 -12.49
N SER A 28 -6.65 0.18 -12.68
CA SER A 28 -5.29 -0.34 -12.83
C SER A 28 -4.30 0.48 -12.00
N TYR A 29 -3.35 -0.18 -11.36
CA TYR A 29 -2.38 0.44 -10.47
C TYR A 29 -0.95 0.09 -10.88
N THR A 30 -0.02 1.00 -10.58
CA THR A 30 1.42 0.78 -10.78
C THR A 30 2.19 0.97 -9.48
N GLN A 31 2.81 -0.10 -9.00
CA GLN A 31 3.79 -0.03 -7.91
C GLN A 31 5.21 -0.15 -8.45
N THR A 32 6.13 0.65 -7.91
CA THR A 32 7.55 0.53 -8.22
C THR A 32 8.28 -0.06 -7.03
N ILE A 33 8.82 -1.27 -7.17
CA ILE A 33 9.81 -1.79 -6.22
C ILE A 33 11.04 -0.89 -6.36
N SER A 34 11.35 -0.13 -5.32
CA SER A 34 12.36 0.94 -5.37
C SER A 34 13.65 0.56 -4.67
N THR A 35 13.51 0.01 -3.46
CA THR A 35 14.63 -0.39 -2.60
C THR A 35 14.44 -1.81 -2.11
N VAL A 36 15.51 -2.60 -2.19
CA VAL A 36 15.56 -3.98 -1.71
C VAL A 36 16.86 -4.14 -0.91
N ASP A 37 16.76 -4.10 0.41
CA ASP A 37 17.92 -4.06 1.31
C ASP A 37 18.02 -5.32 2.16
N GLY A 38 19.23 -5.87 2.31
CA GLY A 38 19.48 -7.04 3.17
C GLY A 38 18.82 -8.35 2.72
N ILE A 39 18.23 -8.37 1.51
CA ILE A 39 17.61 -9.53 0.89
C ILE A 39 17.98 -9.59 -0.60
N SER A 40 18.11 -10.79 -1.15
CA SER A 40 18.43 -11.01 -2.57
C SER A 40 17.76 -12.29 -3.06
N ASN A 41 17.54 -12.41 -4.38
CA ASN A 41 16.93 -13.60 -5.00
C ASN A 41 15.59 -13.99 -4.34
N ALA A 42 14.76 -12.99 -4.06
CA ALA A 42 13.46 -13.16 -3.45
C ALA A 42 12.34 -12.84 -4.44
N GLU A 43 11.11 -13.19 -4.08
CA GLU A 43 9.88 -12.87 -4.79
C GLU A 43 8.92 -12.14 -3.85
N LEU A 44 8.18 -11.19 -4.41
CA LEU A 44 7.05 -10.52 -3.78
C LEU A 44 5.77 -11.09 -4.38
N THR A 45 4.85 -11.56 -3.54
CA THR A 45 3.56 -12.08 -3.97
C THR A 45 2.43 -11.43 -3.19
N TYR A 46 1.39 -10.98 -3.89
CA TYR A 46 0.13 -10.52 -3.31
C TYR A 46 -0.94 -11.61 -3.47
N LYS A 47 -1.61 -11.94 -2.36
CA LYS A 47 -2.71 -12.90 -2.31
C LYS A 47 -3.94 -12.29 -1.67
N GLN A 48 -5.12 -12.71 -2.10
CA GLN A 48 -6.37 -12.47 -1.41
C GLN A 48 -7.13 -13.79 -1.30
N GLY A 49 -7.27 -14.29 -0.07
CA GLY A 49 -7.61 -15.69 0.17
C GLY A 49 -6.60 -16.64 -0.49
N ASP A 50 -7.10 -17.64 -1.21
CA ASP A 50 -6.26 -18.61 -1.92
C ASP A 50 -5.79 -18.12 -3.29
N SER A 51 -6.28 -16.96 -3.76
CA SER A 51 -5.95 -16.44 -5.08
C SER A 51 -4.65 -15.65 -5.07
N ILE A 52 -3.72 -16.00 -5.96
CA ILE A 52 -2.54 -15.18 -6.26
C ILE A 52 -2.96 -14.07 -7.23
N LEU A 53 -2.70 -12.82 -6.84
CA LEU A 53 -3.08 -11.63 -7.60
C LEU A 53 -1.90 -11.11 -8.43
N VAL A 54 -0.72 -11.07 -7.81
CA VAL A 54 0.53 -10.58 -8.42
C VAL A 54 1.67 -11.41 -7.84
N THR A 55 2.62 -11.81 -8.68
CA THR A 55 3.93 -12.33 -8.27
C THR A 55 4.99 -11.67 -9.13
N SER A 56 6.08 -11.25 -8.49
CA SER A 56 7.24 -10.69 -9.20
C SER A 56 8.53 -10.99 -8.44
N SER A 57 9.64 -11.02 -9.16
CA SER A 57 10.96 -10.97 -8.54
C SER A 57 11.09 -9.70 -7.71
N LEU A 58 11.67 -9.83 -6.52
CA LEU A 58 11.97 -8.72 -5.63
C LEU A 58 13.26 -8.03 -6.09
N SER A 59 13.13 -7.21 -7.12
CA SER A 59 14.19 -6.36 -7.66
C SER A 59 13.60 -5.04 -8.16
N PRO A 60 14.41 -3.97 -8.28
CA PRO A 60 13.93 -2.69 -8.76
C PRO A 60 13.21 -2.82 -10.12
N SER A 61 11.90 -2.57 -10.12
CA SER A 61 11.01 -2.83 -11.26
C SER A 61 9.64 -2.21 -11.06
N GLU A 62 8.84 -2.16 -12.12
CA GLU A 62 7.43 -1.77 -12.05
C GLU A 62 6.51 -3.00 -12.06
N LEU A 63 5.48 -2.95 -11.22
CA LEU A 63 4.41 -3.93 -11.11
C LEU A 63 3.12 -3.26 -11.58
N HIS A 64 2.55 -3.78 -12.67
CA HIS A 64 1.25 -3.34 -13.16
C HIS A 64 0.20 -4.42 -12.89
N TYR A 65 -0.92 -4.04 -12.26
CA TYR A 65 -2.01 -4.97 -11.97
C TYR A 65 -3.35 -4.27 -11.97
N GLN A 66 -4.41 -5.07 -12.12
CA GLN A 66 -5.80 -4.59 -12.01
C GLN A 66 -6.14 -4.38 -10.54
N ARG A 67 -7.11 -3.49 -10.29
CA ARG A 67 -7.65 -3.22 -8.96
C ARG A 67 -7.95 -4.52 -8.22
N ILE A 68 -7.44 -4.62 -7.01
CA ILE A 68 -7.71 -5.72 -6.08
C ILE A 68 -8.98 -5.39 -5.31
N GLN A 69 -9.82 -6.40 -5.03
CA GLN A 69 -11.07 -6.19 -4.33
C GLN A 69 -10.83 -5.61 -2.93
N ASP A 70 -11.81 -4.85 -2.44
CA ASP A 70 -11.74 -4.24 -1.12
C ASP A 70 -11.67 -5.35 -0.04
N GLY A 71 -10.74 -5.21 0.91
CA GLY A 71 -10.50 -6.21 1.95
C GLY A 71 -9.02 -6.36 2.28
N GLU A 72 -8.68 -7.46 2.93
CA GLU A 72 -7.31 -7.75 3.34
C GLU A 72 -6.53 -8.50 2.24
N VAL A 73 -5.26 -8.15 2.10
CA VAL A 73 -4.29 -8.77 1.22
C VAL A 73 -3.18 -9.38 2.07
N THR A 74 -2.79 -10.61 1.74
CA THR A 74 -1.57 -11.22 2.28
C THR A 74 -0.43 -10.92 1.34
N VAL A 75 0.62 -10.28 1.84
CA VAL A 75 1.86 -10.06 1.09
C VAL A 75 2.90 -11.06 1.54
N LEU A 76 3.52 -11.77 0.60
CA LEU A 76 4.56 -12.76 0.85
C LEU A 76 5.88 -12.26 0.27
N VAL A 77 6.94 -12.34 1.08
CA VAL A 77 8.32 -12.16 0.64
C VAL A 77 9.03 -13.50 0.81
N THR A 78 9.28 -14.19 -0.30
CA THR A 78 9.84 -15.55 -0.32
C THR A 78 11.24 -15.54 -0.90
N ASP A 79 12.20 -16.16 -0.23
CA ASP A 79 13.53 -16.44 -0.76
C ASP A 79 13.90 -17.92 -0.52
N ALA A 80 15.15 -18.28 -0.79
CA ALA A 80 15.64 -19.64 -0.56
C ALA A 80 15.64 -20.06 0.94
N ASN A 81 15.58 -19.11 1.87
CA ASN A 81 15.62 -19.37 3.31
C ASN A 81 14.22 -19.53 3.92
N GLY A 82 13.19 -18.99 3.28
CA GLY A 82 11.80 -19.12 3.71
C GLY A 82 10.90 -17.97 3.25
N THR A 83 9.71 -17.90 3.84
CA THR A 83 8.69 -16.89 3.50
C THR A 83 8.39 -16.03 4.71
N SER A 84 8.57 -14.71 4.56
CA SER A 84 8.03 -13.73 5.50
C SER A 84 6.62 -13.34 5.04
N THR A 85 5.64 -13.47 5.91
CA THR A 85 4.22 -13.30 5.60
C THR A 85 3.68 -12.06 6.29
N PHE A 86 3.16 -11.12 5.52
CA PHE A 86 2.45 -9.94 6.00
C PHE A 86 0.95 -10.13 5.79
N GLU A 87 0.26 -10.60 6.83
CA GLU A 87 -1.19 -10.73 6.81
C GLU A 87 -1.87 -9.37 7.05
N GLU A 88 -3.15 -9.25 6.70
CA GLU A 88 -3.96 -8.07 6.98
C GLU A 88 -3.33 -6.76 6.48
N VAL A 89 -2.85 -6.78 5.23
CA VAL A 89 -2.46 -5.57 4.51
C VAL A 89 -3.72 -5.01 3.83
N PRO A 90 -4.23 -3.83 4.23
CA PRO A 90 -5.44 -3.30 3.66
C PRO A 90 -5.28 -3.05 2.16
N SER A 91 -6.21 -3.54 1.34
CA SER A 91 -6.12 -3.41 -0.12
C SER A 91 -6.11 -1.94 -0.58
N LYS A 92 -6.54 -0.98 0.26
CA LYS A 92 -6.41 0.45 -0.02
C LYS A 92 -4.97 0.90 -0.24
N TYR A 93 -3.98 0.28 0.42
CA TYR A 93 -2.56 0.61 0.23
C TYR A 93 -1.95 -0.14 -0.94
N ILE A 94 -2.46 -1.33 -1.25
CA ILE A 94 -2.07 -2.06 -2.47
C ILE A 94 -2.65 -1.36 -3.71
N ASN A 95 -3.87 -0.84 -3.65
CA ASN A 95 -4.52 -0.07 -4.71
C ASN A 95 -4.03 1.40 -4.73
N LEU A 96 -2.72 1.61 -4.76
CA LEU A 96 -2.06 2.91 -4.91
C LEU A 96 -1.03 2.85 -6.03
N ASP A 97 -0.90 3.97 -6.74
CA ASP A 97 0.32 4.24 -7.50
C ASP A 97 1.41 4.61 -6.48
N ALA A 98 2.27 3.65 -6.15
CA ALA A 98 3.13 3.72 -4.95
C ALA A 98 4.57 3.24 -5.23
N THR A 99 5.47 3.58 -4.32
CA THR A 99 6.76 2.90 -4.16
C THR A 99 6.62 1.79 -3.13
N VAL A 100 7.25 0.66 -3.40
CA VAL A 100 7.40 -0.46 -2.45
C VAL A 100 8.88 -0.58 -2.10
N GLU A 101 9.16 -0.62 -0.81
CA GLU A 101 10.47 -0.95 -0.27
C GLU A 101 10.32 -2.23 0.56
N VAL A 102 11.26 -3.17 0.37
CA VAL A 102 11.35 -4.36 1.20
C VAL A 102 12.76 -4.38 1.77
N SER A 103 12.86 -4.51 3.09
CA SER A 103 14.15 -4.61 3.75
C SER A 103 14.16 -5.80 4.71
N ARG A 104 15.35 -6.36 4.94
CA ARG A 104 15.56 -7.43 5.90
C ARG A 104 16.73 -7.13 6.80
N ASN A 105 16.48 -7.10 8.11
CA ASN A 105 17.45 -6.81 9.16
C ASN A 105 18.15 -5.45 8.98
N VAL A 106 17.50 -4.49 8.32
CA VAL A 106 18.00 -3.12 8.12
C VAL A 106 17.08 -2.16 8.86
N PHE A 107 17.64 -1.45 9.85
CA PHE A 107 16.88 -0.47 10.63
C PHE A 107 16.94 0.87 9.92
N GLN A 108 15.81 1.33 9.41
CA GLN A 108 15.73 2.54 8.62
C GLN A 108 15.53 3.77 9.52
N ASP A 109 16.05 4.92 9.11
CA ASP A 109 15.96 6.17 9.90
C ASP A 109 14.52 6.69 10.02
N TYR A 110 13.62 6.24 9.14
CA TYR A 110 12.19 6.57 9.16
C TYR A 110 11.35 5.64 10.06
N PHE A 111 11.96 4.65 10.71
CA PHE A 111 11.23 3.82 11.66
C PHE A 111 10.85 4.61 12.92
N PRO A 112 9.66 4.36 13.50
CA PRO A 112 9.28 4.95 14.77
C PRO A 112 10.29 4.67 15.89
N GLU A 113 10.40 5.56 16.88
CA GLU A 113 11.37 5.41 17.97
C GLU A 113 11.09 4.16 18.81
N GLU A 114 9.81 3.85 19.03
CA GLU A 114 9.35 2.67 19.76
C GLU A 114 9.80 1.34 19.11
N TRP A 115 10.23 1.37 17.85
CA TRP A 115 10.72 0.20 17.13
C TRP A 115 12.21 -0.07 17.38
N ALA A 116 12.93 0.82 18.08
CA ALA A 116 14.36 0.71 18.31
C ALA A 116 14.81 -0.63 18.93
N GLU A 117 13.95 -1.29 19.73
CA GLU A 117 14.23 -2.61 20.32
C GLU A 117 14.37 -3.73 19.27
N MET A 118 13.87 -3.52 18.05
CA MET A 118 14.08 -4.45 16.94
C MET A 118 15.52 -4.48 16.41
N LYS A 119 16.36 -3.49 16.76
CA LYS A 119 17.75 -3.46 16.30
C LYS A 119 18.48 -4.73 16.73
N GLY A 120 19.08 -5.43 15.77
CA GLY A 120 19.79 -6.70 15.98
C GLY A 120 18.90 -7.94 15.96
N GLN A 121 17.58 -7.80 15.81
CA GLN A 121 16.66 -8.93 15.61
C GLN A 121 16.56 -9.31 14.13
N GLN A 122 16.07 -10.53 13.85
CA GLN A 122 15.78 -10.94 12.48
C GLN A 122 14.35 -10.55 12.09
N TYR A 123 14.21 -9.57 11.20
CA TYR A 123 12.91 -9.10 10.72
C TYR A 123 12.93 -8.76 9.24
N THR A 124 11.76 -8.87 8.62
CA THR A 124 11.49 -8.37 7.27
C THR A 124 10.44 -7.27 7.36
N THR A 125 10.67 -6.19 6.64
CA THR A 125 9.78 -5.03 6.58
C THR A 125 9.24 -4.88 5.17
N ILE A 126 7.96 -4.54 5.05
CA ILE A 126 7.39 -3.97 3.84
C ILE A 126 6.97 -2.53 4.11
N TYR A 127 7.31 -1.64 3.19
CA TYR A 127 6.92 -0.24 3.24
C TYR A 127 6.35 0.19 1.88
N ILE A 128 5.08 0.59 1.88
CA ILE A 128 4.31 1.01 0.71
C ILE A 128 3.97 2.48 0.88
N LYS A 129 4.41 3.34 -0.03
CA LYS A 129 4.26 4.79 0.06
C LYS A 129 3.68 5.35 -1.23
N SER A 130 2.61 6.13 -1.13
CA SER A 130 1.98 6.74 -2.31
C SER A 130 2.95 7.66 -3.05
N LYS A 131 2.94 7.60 -4.39
CA LYS A 131 3.68 8.54 -5.24
C LYS A 131 3.01 9.91 -5.32
N LYS A 132 1.72 10.01 -4.97
CA LYS A 132 0.92 11.24 -5.07
C LYS A 132 0.99 12.07 -3.79
N ASP A 133 1.14 11.41 -2.64
CA ASP A 133 1.17 12.05 -1.33
C ASP A 133 2.05 11.24 -0.37
N ALA A 134 3.14 11.83 0.10
CA ALA A 134 4.08 11.15 0.99
C ALA A 134 3.51 10.87 2.38
N GLY A 135 2.44 11.56 2.79
CA GLY A 135 1.73 11.31 4.05
C GLY A 135 0.87 10.04 4.02
N ILE A 136 0.65 9.42 2.86
CA ILE A 136 -0.10 8.17 2.75
C ILE A 136 0.88 7.01 2.62
N PHE A 137 0.95 6.20 3.66
CA PHE A 137 1.82 5.04 3.67
C PHE A 137 1.33 3.91 4.56
N TYR A 138 1.88 2.73 4.32
CA TYR A 138 1.73 1.54 5.13
C TYR A 138 3.08 0.88 5.34
N MET A 139 3.43 0.62 6.58
CA MET A 139 4.64 -0.09 6.98
C MET A 139 4.29 -1.22 7.95
N LYS A 140 4.84 -2.40 7.71
CA LYS A 140 4.67 -3.54 8.62
C LYS A 140 5.97 -4.32 8.74
N CYS A 141 6.27 -4.76 9.95
CA CYS A 141 7.44 -5.57 10.30
C CYS A 141 6.99 -6.91 10.87
N VAL A 142 7.61 -7.99 10.39
CA VAL A 142 7.42 -9.35 10.90
C VAL A 142 8.77 -9.99 11.18
N PHE A 143 8.81 -10.99 12.07
CA PHE A 143 10.02 -11.80 12.21
C PHE A 143 10.34 -12.53 10.90
N THR A 144 11.59 -12.49 10.48
CA THR A 144 12.03 -13.07 9.21
C THR A 144 11.61 -14.53 9.10
N ASN A 145 11.06 -14.89 7.94
CA ASN A 145 10.59 -16.25 7.61
C ASN A 145 9.43 -16.75 8.48
N THR A 146 8.63 -15.82 9.02
CA THR A 146 7.42 -16.10 9.78
C THR A 146 6.28 -15.14 9.40
N GLU A 147 5.10 -15.36 9.98
CA GLU A 147 3.96 -14.43 9.97
C GLU A 147 3.85 -13.60 11.26
N LYS A 148 4.76 -13.80 12.22
CA LYS A 148 4.66 -13.18 13.54
C LYS A 148 4.96 -11.68 13.44
N GLU A 149 3.92 -10.87 13.61
CA GLU A 149 4.02 -9.41 13.61
C GLU A 149 4.90 -8.90 14.76
N ILE A 150 5.72 -7.89 14.45
CA ILE A 150 6.43 -7.09 15.44
C ILE A 150 5.72 -5.74 15.60
N GLY A 151 5.35 -5.11 14.49
CA GLY A 151 4.61 -3.87 14.52
C GLY A 151 4.13 -3.44 13.14
N LYS A 152 3.18 -2.49 13.16
CA LYS A 152 2.61 -1.84 12.00
C LYS A 152 2.53 -0.34 12.25
N TYR A 153 2.85 0.45 11.24
CA TYR A 153 2.71 1.90 11.26
C TYR A 153 2.13 2.37 9.92
N SER A 154 1.12 3.22 9.97
CA SER A 154 0.44 3.71 8.76
C SER A 154 -0.22 5.04 9.05
N GLU A 155 -0.28 5.90 8.04
CA GLU A 155 -0.97 7.17 8.09
C GLU A 155 -1.91 7.26 6.88
N ASP A 156 -3.12 7.75 7.13
CA ASP A 156 -4.18 7.92 6.15
C ASP A 156 -4.80 9.32 6.18
N PHE A 157 -5.63 9.59 5.17
CA PHE A 157 -6.43 10.82 5.02
C PHE A 157 -7.59 10.90 6.02
#